data_AF-A0A6A4QW75-F1
#
_entry.id   AF-A0A6A4QW75-F1
#
_cell.length_a   1.000
_cell.length_b   1.000
_cell.length_c   1.000
_cell.angle_alpha   90.00
_cell.angle_beta   90.00
_cell.angle_gamma   90.00
#
_symmetry.space_group_name_H-M   'P 1'
#
loop_
_entity.id
_entity.type
_entity.pdbx_description
1 polymer ?
#
loop_
_entity_poly.entity_id
_entity_poly.type
_entity_poly.pdbx_seq_one_letter_code
_entity_poly.pdbx_strand_id
1 'polypeptide(L)'
;MDMHKEVSLQVDTTTEHDYAHLSNLLQEFTSIPDIDKAWHFKSESSATLDLQGMFSITQPDLLGNKKRKLIMSCNILKESGSSAKFLWAPFPVEMSGVSMVVPSPSGSKLLIIRNPENEEAPSSFEIWSSSQIEKEFHIPQLVHGSVYNDGWFEGVSWNLDETFIAYVAEEPSPEKPTFDHMGYKKGSSADKDCGCWKGQGDWEDDWGETYAGKRQPSLFVININRGEVHAVKGIDKSLSVGQVVWAPFTEGLEQYLVFVGWSSGTRKLGIKYCSNRPCAIYAVRAPHHELEFHSTEDLLALNLTHTISSAYFPRFR
;
A
#
# COMPACT_ATOMS: atom_id res chain seq x y z
N MET A 1 -49.93 -26.06 -31.08
CA MET A 1 -48.78 -25.69 -31.93
C MET A 1 -48.38 -24.30 -31.48
N ASP A 2 -47.60 -24.22 -30.40
CA ASP A 2 -47.05 -22.96 -29.92
C ASP A 2 -45.72 -22.72 -30.62
N MET A 3 -45.71 -21.63 -31.39
CA MET A 3 -44.57 -21.15 -32.15
C MET A 3 -43.63 -20.46 -31.17
N HIS A 4 -42.59 -21.17 -30.73
CA HIS A 4 -41.46 -20.56 -30.04
C HIS A 4 -40.82 -19.52 -30.98
N LYS A 5 -41.11 -18.24 -30.73
CA LYS A 5 -40.39 -17.11 -31.29
C LYS A 5 -39.02 -17.07 -30.61
N GLU A 6 -38.04 -17.74 -31.17
CA GLU A 6 -36.63 -17.40 -30.93
C GLU A 6 -36.42 -15.98 -31.47
N VAL A 7 -36.34 -15.01 -30.56
CA VAL A 7 -35.88 -13.67 -30.88
C VAL A 7 -34.36 -13.74 -30.96
N SER A 8 -33.84 -14.00 -32.16
CA SER A 8 -32.44 -13.73 -32.46
C SER A 8 -32.24 -12.22 -32.42
N LEU A 9 -31.57 -11.73 -31.38
CA LEU A 9 -31.04 -10.37 -31.33
C LEU A 9 -29.93 -10.26 -32.38
N GLN A 10 -30.32 -9.94 -33.61
CA GLN A 10 -29.39 -9.69 -34.69
C GLN A 10 -28.71 -8.34 -34.41
N VAL A 11 -27.44 -8.37 -34.01
CA VAL A 11 -26.62 -7.19 -33.78
C VAL A 11 -26.51 -6.45 -35.12
N ASP A 12 -26.82 -5.15 -35.13
CA ASP A 12 -26.79 -4.35 -36.36
C ASP A 12 -25.34 -4.18 -36.84
N THR A 13 -25.13 -4.19 -38.15
CA THR A 13 -23.80 -4.03 -38.80
C THR A 13 -23.05 -2.77 -38.34
N THR A 14 -23.80 -1.72 -38.01
CA THR A 14 -23.27 -0.47 -37.43
C THR A 14 -22.66 -0.72 -36.05
N THR A 15 -23.37 -1.45 -35.19
CA THR A 15 -22.89 -1.81 -33.85
C THR A 15 -21.71 -2.78 -33.87
N GLU A 16 -21.64 -3.69 -34.85
CA GLU A 16 -20.46 -4.55 -35.03
C GLU A 16 -19.21 -3.76 -35.42
N HIS A 17 -19.35 -2.77 -36.31
CA HIS A 17 -18.25 -1.89 -36.69
C HIS A 17 -17.75 -1.06 -35.50
N ASP A 18 -18.68 -0.50 -34.73
CA ASP A 18 -18.36 0.26 -33.52
C ASP A 18 -17.63 -0.61 -32.49
N TYR A 19 -18.07 -1.86 -32.29
CA TYR A 19 -17.37 -2.81 -31.40
C TYR A 19 -15.96 -3.14 -31.89
N ALA A 20 -15.77 -3.36 -33.20
CA ALA A 20 -14.45 -3.60 -33.75
C ALA A 20 -13.53 -2.38 -33.55
N HIS A 21 -14.03 -1.16 -33.79
CA HIS A 21 -13.29 0.06 -33.61
C HIS A 21 -12.90 0.28 -32.13
N LEU A 22 -13.86 0.17 -31.20
CA LEU A 22 -13.62 0.33 -29.77
C LEU A 22 -12.69 -0.74 -29.20
N SER A 23 -12.78 -1.98 -29.69
CA SER A 23 -11.88 -3.07 -29.30
C SER A 23 -10.44 -2.77 -29.71
N ASN A 24 -10.21 -2.31 -30.95
CA ASN A 24 -8.87 -1.91 -31.40
C ASN A 24 -8.33 -0.74 -30.57
N LEU A 25 -9.16 0.26 -30.30
CA LEU A 25 -8.78 1.42 -29.49
C LEU A 25 -8.39 0.99 -28.06
N LEU A 26 -9.14 0.05 -27.47
CA LEU A 26 -8.81 -0.51 -26.15
C LEU A 26 -7.46 -1.25 -26.18
N GLN A 27 -7.17 -2.01 -27.23
CA GLN A 27 -5.87 -2.69 -27.39
C GLN A 27 -4.72 -1.69 -27.52
N GLU A 28 -4.91 -0.62 -28.28
CA GLU A 28 -3.91 0.45 -28.41
C GLU A 28 -3.65 1.13 -27.06
N PHE A 29 -4.69 1.54 -26.33
CA PHE A 29 -4.52 2.18 -25.03
C PHE A 29 -3.92 1.25 -23.96
N THR A 30 -4.31 -0.02 -23.95
CA THR A 30 -3.75 -0.99 -22.99
C THR A 30 -2.29 -1.34 -23.26
N SER A 31 -1.82 -1.16 -24.50
CA SER A 31 -0.40 -1.31 -24.83
C SER A 31 0.49 -0.20 -24.28
N ILE A 32 -0.09 0.97 -23.95
CA ILE A 32 0.65 2.13 -23.45
C ILE A 32 0.91 1.93 -21.93
N PRO A 33 2.18 1.93 -21.49
CA PRO A 33 2.50 1.86 -20.08
C PRO A 33 2.38 3.22 -19.37
N ASP A 34 1.98 3.20 -18.10
CA ASP A 34 1.90 4.36 -17.22
C ASP A 34 3.11 4.42 -16.28
N ILE A 35 3.72 5.61 -16.10
CA ILE A 35 4.75 5.82 -15.09
C ILE A 35 4.05 6.21 -13.77
N ASP A 36 4.09 5.32 -12.78
CA ASP A 36 3.48 5.58 -11.47
C ASP A 36 4.37 6.43 -10.57
N LYS A 37 5.67 6.11 -10.56
CA LYS A 37 6.67 6.72 -9.66
C LYS A 37 8.02 6.82 -10.33
N ALA A 38 8.79 7.83 -9.94
CA ALA A 38 10.17 8.00 -10.38
C ALA A 38 11.04 8.42 -9.18
N TRP A 39 12.25 7.90 -9.15
CA TRP A 39 13.27 8.21 -8.16
C TRP A 39 14.57 8.58 -8.88
N HIS A 40 15.37 9.43 -8.25
CA HIS A 40 16.71 9.73 -8.69
C HIS A 40 17.69 9.53 -7.53
N PHE A 41 18.87 9.03 -7.86
CA PHE A 41 19.95 8.72 -6.92
C PHE A 41 21.21 9.46 -7.35
N LYS A 42 22.00 9.92 -6.39
CA LYS A 42 23.31 10.50 -6.66
C LYS A 42 24.32 9.38 -6.89
N SER A 43 25.05 9.42 -8.00
CA SER A 43 26.19 8.54 -8.20
C SER A 43 27.37 9.00 -7.35
N GLU A 44 28.08 8.07 -6.71
CA GLU A 44 29.30 8.35 -5.93
C GLU A 44 30.53 8.66 -6.81
N SER A 45 30.41 8.51 -8.14
CA SER A 45 31.47 8.77 -9.12
C SER A 45 31.77 10.27 -9.26
N SER A 46 32.97 10.67 -8.84
CA SER A 46 33.43 12.04 -8.58
C SER A 46 33.77 12.94 -9.80
N ALA A 47 33.49 12.54 -11.03
CA ALA A 47 33.91 13.32 -12.21
C ALA A 47 32.76 14.03 -12.96
N THR A 48 31.53 13.53 -12.85
CA THR A 48 30.35 14.04 -13.55
C THR A 48 29.14 13.88 -12.64
N LEU A 49 28.26 14.90 -12.58
CA LEU A 49 27.00 14.87 -11.82
C LEU A 49 26.00 13.90 -12.50
N ASP A 50 26.36 12.64 -12.60
CA ASP A 50 25.54 11.60 -13.21
C ASP A 50 24.54 11.14 -12.15
N LEU A 51 23.26 11.40 -12.42
CA LEU A 51 22.17 10.95 -11.57
C LEU A 51 21.66 9.63 -12.14
N GLN A 52 21.43 8.63 -11.30
CA GLN A 52 20.75 7.41 -11.73
C GLN A 52 19.25 7.59 -11.51
N GLY A 53 18.45 7.33 -12.53
CA GLY A 53 17.00 7.33 -12.46
C GLY A 53 16.44 5.91 -12.37
N MET A 54 15.35 5.74 -11.62
CA MET A 54 14.55 4.52 -11.58
C MET A 54 13.07 4.87 -11.65
N PHE A 55 12.32 4.14 -12.46
CA PHE A 55 10.92 4.40 -12.75
C PHE A 55 10.11 3.13 -12.48
N SER A 56 9.06 3.26 -11.68
CA SER A 56 8.01 2.25 -11.54
C SER A 56 6.97 2.50 -12.61
N ILE A 57 6.75 1.48 -13.43
CA ILE A 57 5.87 1.53 -14.58
C ILE A 57 4.80 0.46 -14.40
N THR A 58 3.54 0.80 -14.68
CA THR A 58 2.44 -0.16 -14.71
C THR A 58 1.92 -0.33 -16.13
N GLN A 59 1.66 -1.58 -16.52
CA GLN A 59 1.05 -1.90 -17.81
C GLN A 59 -0.13 -2.87 -17.62
N PRO A 60 -1.31 -2.60 -18.20
CA PRO A 60 -2.43 -3.53 -18.19
C PRO A 60 -2.10 -4.83 -18.93
N ASP A 61 -2.42 -5.98 -18.33
CA ASP A 61 -2.39 -7.30 -18.96
C ASP A 61 -3.82 -7.84 -19.02
N LEU A 62 -4.46 -7.64 -20.18
CA LEU A 62 -5.85 -8.05 -20.42
C LEU A 62 -6.03 -9.58 -20.32
N LEU A 63 -5.06 -10.36 -20.80
CA LEU A 63 -5.14 -11.83 -20.78
C LEU A 63 -4.98 -12.37 -19.36
N GLY A 64 -4.04 -11.80 -18.61
CA GLY A 64 -3.81 -12.15 -17.21
C GLY A 64 -4.81 -11.52 -16.23
N ASN A 65 -5.72 -10.66 -16.72
CA ASN A 65 -6.60 -9.80 -15.92
C ASN A 65 -5.88 -9.16 -14.72
N LYS A 66 -4.68 -8.63 -14.98
CA LYS A 66 -3.79 -8.09 -13.95
C LYS A 66 -3.09 -6.83 -14.44
N LYS A 67 -2.46 -6.12 -13.51
CA LYS A 67 -1.55 -5.03 -13.82
C LYS A 67 -0.12 -5.53 -13.63
N ARG A 68 0.71 -5.43 -14.66
CA ARG A 68 2.14 -5.75 -14.58
C ARG A 68 2.88 -4.55 -14.00
N LYS A 69 3.77 -4.80 -13.05
CA LYS A 69 4.68 -3.79 -12.51
C LYS A 69 6.06 -4.01 -13.10
N LEU A 70 6.60 -2.98 -13.72
CA LEU A 70 7.87 -2.97 -14.41
C LEU A 70 8.78 -1.92 -13.76
N ILE A 71 10.09 -2.21 -13.71
CA ILE A 71 11.10 -1.23 -13.33
C ILE A 71 11.95 -0.91 -14.54
N MET A 72 12.11 0.38 -14.80
CA MET A 72 13.01 0.91 -15.83
C MET A 72 14.05 1.79 -15.16
N SER A 73 15.33 1.58 -15.48
CA SER A 73 16.41 2.43 -15.02
C SER A 73 16.95 3.32 -16.14
N CYS A 74 17.58 4.43 -15.78
CA CYS A 74 18.31 5.27 -16.71
C CYS A 74 19.50 5.97 -16.04
N ASN A 75 20.44 6.45 -16.83
CA ASN A 75 21.39 7.47 -16.39
C ASN A 75 20.94 8.84 -16.87
N ILE A 76 20.96 9.83 -16.01
CA ILE A 76 20.55 11.20 -16.27
C ILE A 76 21.81 12.05 -16.32
N LEU A 77 22.15 12.50 -17.52
CA LEU A 77 23.30 13.36 -17.79
C LEU A 77 22.84 14.81 -17.83
N LYS A 78 23.50 15.66 -17.04
CA LYS A 78 23.27 17.10 -17.08
C LYS A 78 24.11 17.72 -18.20
N GLU A 79 23.44 18.23 -19.24
CA GLU A 79 24.12 18.96 -20.30
C GLU A 79 24.42 20.40 -19.86
N SER A 80 25.36 21.08 -20.53
CA SER A 80 25.66 22.49 -20.30
C SER A 80 24.45 23.36 -20.72
N GLY A 81 23.51 23.56 -19.80
CA GLY A 81 22.23 24.24 -19.99
C GLY A 81 21.19 23.79 -18.95
N SER A 82 19.90 24.09 -19.20
CA SER A 82 18.76 23.59 -18.40
C SER A 82 18.17 22.27 -18.92
N SER A 83 18.87 21.58 -19.82
CA SER A 83 18.46 20.31 -20.44
C SER A 83 19.10 19.12 -19.73
N ALA A 84 18.34 18.04 -19.56
CA ALA A 84 18.81 16.77 -19.03
C ALA A 84 18.59 15.67 -20.07
N LYS A 85 19.62 14.86 -20.31
CA LYS A 85 19.56 13.73 -21.24
C LYS A 85 19.41 12.43 -20.47
N PHE A 86 18.41 11.63 -20.85
CA PHE A 86 18.12 10.34 -20.22
C PHE A 86 18.66 9.20 -21.10
N LEU A 87 19.59 8.43 -20.57
CA LEU A 87 20.12 7.21 -21.17
C LEU A 87 19.41 6.01 -20.53
N TRP A 88 18.30 5.61 -21.14
CA TRP A 88 17.46 4.51 -20.67
C TRP A 88 18.16 3.16 -20.78
N ALA A 89 17.87 2.26 -19.85
CA ALA A 89 18.17 0.85 -20.02
C ALA A 89 17.44 0.32 -21.27
N PRO A 90 18.02 -0.68 -21.99
CA PRO A 90 17.42 -1.19 -23.21
C PRO A 90 16.01 -1.77 -23.03
N PHE A 91 15.74 -2.38 -21.87
CA PHE A 91 14.48 -3.05 -21.57
C PHE A 91 14.08 -2.83 -20.11
N PRO A 92 12.78 -2.73 -19.80
CA PRO A 92 12.30 -2.80 -18.42
C PRO A 92 12.37 -4.23 -17.88
N VAL A 93 12.36 -4.36 -16.55
CA VAL A 93 12.32 -5.65 -15.85
C VAL A 93 10.99 -5.80 -15.13
N GLU A 94 10.28 -6.91 -15.35
CA GLU A 94 9.01 -7.19 -14.66
C GLU A 94 9.24 -7.65 -13.22
N MET A 95 8.53 -7.02 -12.28
CA MET A 95 8.56 -7.31 -10.85
C MET A 95 7.32 -8.13 -10.46
N SER A 96 7.33 -9.42 -10.77
CA SER A 96 6.19 -10.30 -10.52
C SER A 96 5.83 -10.40 -9.03
N GLY A 97 4.54 -10.33 -8.72
CA GLY A 97 4.00 -10.40 -7.35
C GLY A 97 4.30 -9.19 -6.47
N VAL A 98 4.99 -8.16 -6.99
CA VAL A 98 5.40 -7.01 -6.17
C VAL A 98 4.26 -6.01 -6.02
N SER A 99 3.90 -5.78 -4.76
CA SER A 99 2.88 -4.80 -4.38
C SER A 99 3.46 -3.40 -4.29
N MET A 100 4.66 -3.23 -3.72
CA MET A 100 5.32 -1.92 -3.52
C MET A 100 6.83 -2.00 -3.75
N VAL A 101 7.40 -0.91 -4.25
CA VAL A 101 8.84 -0.71 -4.44
C VAL A 101 9.19 0.66 -3.87
N VAL A 102 10.08 0.70 -2.87
CA VAL A 102 10.41 1.94 -2.16
C VAL A 102 11.92 2.01 -1.90
N PRO A 103 12.66 2.86 -2.62
CA PRO A 103 14.07 3.09 -2.33
C PRO A 103 14.29 3.69 -0.95
N SER A 104 15.42 3.33 -0.35
CA SER A 104 15.90 3.94 0.88
C SER A 104 16.38 5.39 0.67
N PRO A 105 16.43 6.24 1.70
CA PRO A 105 16.87 7.63 1.60
C PRO A 105 18.28 7.81 1.03
N SER A 106 19.22 6.90 1.33
CA SER A 106 20.57 6.91 0.74
C SER A 106 20.58 6.47 -0.73
N GLY A 107 19.56 5.73 -1.17
CA GLY A 107 19.52 5.06 -2.47
C GLY A 107 20.32 3.76 -2.54
N SER A 108 20.96 3.32 -1.44
CA SER A 108 21.77 2.09 -1.41
C SER A 108 20.95 0.81 -1.26
N LYS A 109 19.76 0.91 -0.67
CA LYS A 109 18.81 -0.21 -0.46
C LYS A 109 17.48 0.03 -1.17
N LEU A 110 16.80 -1.04 -1.49
CA LEU A 110 15.47 -1.05 -2.08
C LEU A 110 14.54 -1.98 -1.29
N LEU A 111 13.42 -1.44 -0.79
CA LEU A 111 12.37 -2.24 -0.16
C LEU A 111 11.42 -2.77 -1.24
N ILE A 112 11.21 -4.07 -1.22
CA ILE A 112 10.19 -4.77 -2.01
C ILE A 112 9.16 -5.37 -1.06
N ILE A 113 7.89 -5.04 -1.26
CA ILE A 113 6.79 -5.64 -0.49
C ILE A 113 5.94 -6.50 -1.42
N ARG A 114 5.65 -7.73 -1.00
CA ARG A 114 4.69 -8.63 -1.63
C ARG A 114 3.57 -8.91 -0.64
N ASN A 115 2.36 -8.49 -1.01
CA ASN A 115 1.16 -8.85 -0.28
C ASN A 115 0.87 -10.36 -0.42
N PRO A 116 0.16 -10.93 0.54
CA PRO A 116 -0.17 -12.35 0.55
C PRO A 116 -1.05 -12.73 -0.65
N GLU A 117 -0.85 -13.94 -1.18
CA GLU A 117 -1.68 -14.46 -2.28
C GLU A 117 -3.07 -14.90 -1.80
N ASN A 118 -3.20 -15.26 -0.53
CA ASN A 118 -4.43 -15.70 0.11
C ASN A 118 -4.50 -15.23 1.58
N GLU A 119 -5.64 -15.38 2.24
CA GLU A 119 -5.86 -14.89 3.62
C GLU A 119 -5.03 -15.59 4.70
N GLU A 120 -4.26 -16.63 4.35
CA GLU A 120 -3.43 -17.41 5.29
C GLU A 120 -1.93 -17.14 5.11
N ALA A 121 -1.50 -16.65 3.95
CA ALA A 121 -0.10 -16.38 3.65
C ALA A 121 0.40 -15.11 4.37
N PRO A 122 1.69 -15.07 4.76
CA PRO A 122 2.31 -13.86 5.29
C PRO A 122 2.57 -12.83 4.19
N SER A 123 2.68 -11.55 4.58
CA SER A 123 3.28 -10.54 3.70
C SER A 123 4.79 -10.72 3.69
N SER A 124 5.45 -10.61 2.53
CA SER A 124 6.92 -10.64 2.44
C SER A 124 7.48 -9.24 2.26
N PHE A 125 8.50 -8.91 3.06
CA PHE A 125 9.27 -7.67 3.01
C PHE A 125 10.72 -8.04 2.71
N GLU A 126 11.22 -7.64 1.55
CA GLU A 126 12.59 -7.89 1.15
C GLU A 126 13.37 -6.57 1.07
N ILE A 127 14.58 -6.59 1.62
CA ILE A 127 15.53 -5.48 1.53
C ILE A 127 16.60 -5.90 0.55
N TRP A 128 16.61 -5.26 -0.61
CA TRP A 128 17.59 -5.51 -1.67
C TRP A 128 18.72 -4.49 -1.54
N SER A 129 19.94 -4.93 -1.80
CA SER A 129 21.11 -4.07 -1.97
C SER A 129 21.67 -4.22 -3.40
N SER A 130 22.84 -3.64 -3.68
CA SER A 130 23.40 -3.51 -5.03
C SER A 130 23.44 -4.79 -5.87
N SER A 131 23.50 -5.97 -5.25
CA SER A 131 23.64 -7.24 -5.98
C SER A 131 22.92 -8.43 -5.34
N GLN A 132 22.17 -8.23 -4.25
CA GLN A 132 21.56 -9.33 -3.52
C GLN A 132 20.33 -8.90 -2.72
N ILE A 133 19.52 -9.88 -2.33
CA ILE A 133 18.53 -9.72 -1.27
C ILE A 133 19.29 -9.81 0.05
N GLU A 134 19.40 -8.70 0.78
CA GLU A 134 20.13 -8.62 2.05
C GLU A 134 19.32 -9.22 3.19
N LYS A 135 18.01 -8.94 3.23
CA LYS A 135 17.10 -9.41 4.27
C LYS A 135 15.74 -9.73 3.68
N GLU A 136 15.06 -10.68 4.30
CA GLU A 136 13.67 -11.05 3.99
C GLU A 136 12.92 -11.29 5.30
N PHE A 137 11.72 -10.71 5.42
CA PHE A 137 10.85 -10.85 6.57
C PHE A 137 9.47 -11.32 6.12
N HIS A 138 9.00 -12.41 6.71
CA HIS A 138 7.62 -12.87 6.54
C HIS A 138 6.80 -12.42 7.73
N ILE A 139 5.85 -11.52 7.48
CA ILE A 139 4.99 -10.95 8.51
C ILE A 139 3.65 -11.69 8.50
N PRO A 140 3.32 -12.45 9.57
CA PRO A 140 2.09 -13.23 9.63
C PRO A 140 0.82 -12.37 9.65
N GLN A 141 -0.30 -12.94 9.18
CA GLN A 141 -1.62 -12.30 9.22
C GLN A 141 -2.10 -11.93 10.63
N LEU A 142 -1.57 -12.60 11.66
CA LEU A 142 -1.82 -12.26 13.07
C LEU A 142 -1.22 -10.90 13.48
N VAL A 143 -0.20 -10.42 12.76
CA VAL A 143 0.42 -9.11 13.02
C VAL A 143 -0.28 -8.01 12.23
N HIS A 144 -0.55 -8.25 10.95
CA HIS A 144 -1.37 -7.39 10.10
C HIS A 144 -1.75 -8.11 8.81
N GLY A 145 -2.75 -7.60 8.10
CA GLY A 145 -3.16 -8.08 6.78
C GLY A 145 -2.32 -7.54 5.64
N SER A 146 -2.94 -7.34 4.48
CA SER A 146 -2.25 -6.78 3.30
C SER A 146 -1.82 -5.34 3.55
N VAL A 147 -0.65 -4.97 3.03
CA VAL A 147 -0.17 -3.58 2.98
C VAL A 147 -0.95 -2.81 1.91
N TYR A 148 -1.39 -1.59 2.22
CA TYR A 148 -2.10 -0.75 1.25
C TYR A 148 -1.17 -0.18 0.18
N ASN A 149 -1.61 -0.23 -1.08
CA ASN A 149 -0.85 0.19 -2.26
C ASN A 149 -1.71 0.92 -3.31
N ASP A 150 -2.77 1.57 -2.84
CA ASP A 150 -3.89 2.12 -3.61
C ASP A 150 -3.84 3.65 -3.77
N GLY A 151 -2.74 4.28 -3.38
CA GLY A 151 -2.56 5.73 -3.31
C GLY A 151 -3.31 6.44 -2.18
N TRP A 152 -4.38 5.87 -1.62
CA TRP A 152 -5.21 6.51 -0.59
C TRP A 152 -4.72 6.21 0.83
N PHE A 153 -4.77 4.93 1.19
CA PHE A 153 -4.24 4.43 2.45
C PHE A 153 -2.80 3.97 2.32
N GLU A 154 -2.28 3.90 1.09
CA GLU A 154 -0.87 3.68 0.83
C GLU A 154 0.01 4.67 1.62
N GLY A 155 1.02 4.14 2.29
CA GLY A 155 2.06 4.91 2.95
C GLY A 155 3.16 3.96 3.39
N VAL A 156 4.37 4.18 2.90
CA VAL A 156 5.57 3.43 3.28
C VAL A 156 6.73 4.41 3.31
N SER A 157 7.42 4.50 4.44
CA SER A 157 8.47 5.49 4.66
C SER A 157 9.61 4.89 5.47
N TRP A 158 10.82 5.05 4.97
CA TRP A 158 12.05 4.75 5.69
C TRP A 158 12.36 5.87 6.68
N ASN A 159 12.87 5.53 7.85
CA ASN A 159 13.52 6.53 8.70
C ASN A 159 14.88 6.94 8.10
N LEU A 160 15.44 8.05 8.59
CA LEU A 160 16.67 8.64 8.03
C LEU A 160 17.86 7.67 8.07
N ASP A 161 17.98 6.89 9.15
CA ASP A 161 19.11 5.98 9.38
C ASP A 161 18.90 4.59 8.74
N GLU A 162 17.80 4.37 8.02
CA GLU A 162 17.47 3.11 7.33
C GLU A 162 17.42 1.89 8.26
N THR A 163 16.99 2.10 9.50
CA THR A 163 16.84 1.07 10.54
C THR A 163 15.39 0.68 10.77
N PHE A 164 14.44 1.55 10.42
CA PHE A 164 13.02 1.36 10.57
C PHE A 164 12.25 1.74 9.30
N ILE A 165 11.18 1.00 9.02
CA ILE A 165 10.21 1.35 7.98
C ILE A 165 8.84 1.47 8.64
N ALA A 166 8.18 2.61 8.45
CA ALA A 166 6.79 2.81 8.80
C ALA A 166 5.91 2.52 7.59
N TYR A 167 4.79 1.84 7.79
CA TYR A 167 3.88 1.49 6.70
C TYR A 167 2.45 1.28 7.18
N VAL A 168 1.50 1.39 6.26
CA VAL A 168 0.07 1.18 6.51
C VAL A 168 -0.37 -0.18 5.98
N ALA A 169 -1.00 -0.97 6.84
CA ALA A 169 -1.54 -2.28 6.50
C ALA A 169 -2.93 -2.47 7.12
N GLU A 170 -3.65 -3.47 6.62
CA GLU A 170 -4.91 -3.93 7.22
C GLU A 170 -4.66 -4.39 8.66
N GLU A 171 -5.55 -4.08 9.58
CA GLU A 171 -5.48 -4.62 10.95
C GLU A 171 -5.44 -6.15 10.96
N PRO A 172 -4.87 -6.77 12.03
CA PRO A 172 -4.98 -8.20 12.24
C PRO A 172 -6.43 -8.67 12.11
N SER A 173 -6.62 -9.88 11.59
CA SER A 173 -7.96 -10.48 11.62
C SER A 173 -8.42 -10.65 13.07
N PRO A 174 -9.63 -10.20 13.44
CA PRO A 174 -10.13 -10.40 14.79
C PRO A 174 -10.28 -11.90 15.05
N GLU A 175 -9.94 -12.33 16.27
CA GLU A 175 -10.18 -13.72 16.67
C GLU A 175 -11.69 -14.00 16.65
N LYS A 176 -12.11 -14.80 15.68
CA LYS A 176 -13.51 -15.23 15.56
C LYS A 176 -13.75 -16.39 16.53
N PRO A 177 -14.68 -16.26 17.50
CA PRO A 177 -14.99 -17.35 18.41
C PRO A 177 -15.56 -18.52 17.61
N THR A 178 -15.07 -19.74 17.86
CA THR A 178 -15.59 -20.95 17.21
C THR A 178 -16.39 -21.74 18.23
N PHE A 179 -17.59 -22.17 17.83
CA PHE A 179 -18.49 -22.98 18.63
C PHE A 179 -18.70 -24.32 17.96
N ASP A 180 -18.59 -25.40 18.71
CA ASP A 180 -18.90 -26.75 18.26
C ASP A 180 -19.83 -27.46 19.25
N HIS A 181 -20.07 -28.76 19.02
CA HIS A 181 -20.90 -29.59 19.90
C HIS A 181 -20.32 -29.77 21.32
N MET A 182 -19.04 -29.43 21.54
CA MET A 182 -18.39 -29.42 22.86
C MET A 182 -18.34 -28.02 23.49
N GLY A 183 -18.86 -26.98 22.81
CA GLY A 183 -18.98 -25.62 23.31
C GLY A 183 -18.00 -24.63 22.67
N TYR A 184 -17.58 -23.64 23.45
CA TYR A 184 -16.69 -22.57 22.98
C TYR A 184 -15.23 -23.05 22.90
N LYS A 185 -14.59 -22.79 21.76
CA LYS A 185 -13.15 -22.92 21.57
C LYS A 185 -12.52 -21.55 21.30
N LYS A 186 -11.49 -21.23 22.08
CA LYS A 186 -10.66 -20.05 21.87
C LYS A 186 -9.61 -20.38 20.81
N GLY A 187 -9.67 -19.67 19.69
CA GLY A 187 -8.74 -19.84 18.57
C GLY A 187 -9.45 -20.30 17.29
N SER A 188 -8.93 -19.83 16.17
CA SER A 188 -9.37 -20.23 14.84
C SER A 188 -8.82 -21.62 14.54
N SER A 189 -9.56 -22.69 14.86
CA SER A 189 -9.23 -23.99 14.28
C SER A 189 -9.52 -23.92 12.77
N ALA A 190 -8.55 -24.37 11.97
CA ALA A 190 -8.65 -24.45 10.52
C ALA A 190 -9.50 -25.65 10.07
N ASP A 191 -10.48 -26.07 10.88
CA ASP A 191 -11.31 -27.22 10.54
C ASP A 191 -12.53 -26.77 9.77
N LYS A 192 -12.61 -27.20 8.51
CA LYS A 192 -13.84 -27.26 7.71
C LYS A 192 -14.73 -28.42 8.20
N ASP A 193 -14.80 -28.63 9.50
CA ASP A 193 -15.60 -29.71 10.07
C ASP A 193 -17.07 -29.31 10.11
N CYS A 194 -17.88 -30.16 9.47
CA CYS A 194 -19.33 -30.12 9.52
C CYS A 194 -19.78 -30.11 11.01
N GLY A 195 -20.40 -29.03 11.47
CA GLY A 195 -20.90 -28.91 12.85
C GLY A 195 -20.20 -27.88 13.73
N CYS A 196 -19.23 -27.13 13.20
CA CYS A 196 -18.66 -25.94 13.86
C CYS A 196 -19.25 -24.66 13.26
N TRP A 197 -19.59 -23.68 14.09
CA TRP A 197 -20.03 -22.34 13.68
C TRP A 197 -19.00 -21.30 14.15
N LYS A 198 -18.54 -20.44 13.23
CA LYS A 198 -17.63 -19.33 13.54
C LYS A 198 -18.44 -18.06 13.73
N GLY A 199 -18.27 -17.39 14.88
CA GLY A 199 -18.83 -16.06 15.11
C GLY A 199 -18.27 -15.07 14.09
N GLN A 200 -19.12 -14.23 13.51
CA GLN A 200 -18.71 -13.29 12.47
C GLN A 200 -17.99 -12.05 13.04
N GLY A 201 -18.17 -11.78 14.34
CA GLY A 201 -17.68 -10.58 15.01
C GLY A 201 -18.65 -9.40 14.86
N ASP A 202 -18.24 -8.23 15.30
CA ASP A 202 -18.96 -6.99 15.03
C ASP A 202 -18.88 -6.70 13.52
N TRP A 203 -19.99 -6.22 12.96
CA TRP A 203 -20.01 -5.82 11.56
C TRP A 203 -19.35 -4.44 11.41
N GLU A 204 -18.42 -4.33 10.47
CA GLU A 204 -17.77 -3.08 10.13
C GLU A 204 -18.11 -2.69 8.69
N ASP A 205 -18.43 -1.41 8.48
CA ASP A 205 -18.53 -0.83 7.14
C ASP A 205 -17.16 -0.89 6.42
N ASP A 206 -17.20 -1.05 5.10
CA ASP A 206 -16.03 -0.90 4.21
C ASP A 206 -15.91 0.56 3.71
N TRP A 207 -14.72 0.95 3.23
CA TRP A 207 -14.48 2.28 2.61
C TRP A 207 -15.03 2.40 1.17
N GLY A 208 -16.16 1.75 0.90
CA GLY A 208 -16.86 1.70 -0.38
C GLY A 208 -16.46 0.54 -1.28
N GLU A 209 -17.02 0.54 -2.50
CA GLU A 209 -16.95 -0.59 -3.44
C GLU A 209 -15.52 -1.07 -3.76
N THR A 210 -14.55 -0.14 -3.84
CA THR A 210 -13.17 -0.48 -4.18
C THR A 210 -12.37 -1.02 -2.99
N TYR A 211 -13.01 -1.09 -1.82
CA TYR A 211 -12.45 -1.55 -0.54
C TYR A 211 -13.24 -2.71 0.03
N ALA A 212 -14.08 -3.37 -0.77
CA ALA A 212 -14.82 -4.55 -0.34
C ALA A 212 -13.86 -5.60 0.25
N GLY A 213 -14.10 -6.00 1.50
CA GLY A 213 -13.27 -6.98 2.21
C GLY A 213 -11.91 -6.46 2.71
N LYS A 214 -11.61 -5.17 2.54
CA LYS A 214 -10.44 -4.52 3.14
C LYS A 214 -10.76 -4.15 4.59
N ARG A 215 -9.90 -4.59 5.51
CA ARG A 215 -10.05 -4.26 6.94
C ARG A 215 -9.68 -2.80 7.21
N GLN A 216 -9.64 -2.41 8.48
CA GLN A 216 -9.22 -1.07 8.86
C GLN A 216 -7.73 -0.81 8.51
N PRO A 217 -7.40 0.32 7.86
CA PRO A 217 -6.03 0.75 7.67
C PRO A 217 -5.41 1.25 8.99
N SER A 218 -4.34 0.57 9.42
CA SER A 218 -3.62 0.88 10.66
C SER A 218 -2.11 0.95 10.42
N LEU A 219 -1.42 1.64 11.34
CA LEU A 219 -0.03 2.02 11.19
C LEU A 219 0.90 1.04 11.91
N PHE A 220 1.94 0.59 11.20
CA PHE A 220 2.95 -0.34 11.69
C PHE A 220 4.36 0.20 11.45
N VAL A 221 5.30 -0.23 12.28
CA VAL A 221 6.74 0.00 12.10
C VAL A 221 7.47 -1.33 12.21
N ILE A 222 8.33 -1.62 11.23
CA ILE A 222 9.27 -2.75 11.28
C ILE A 222 10.69 -2.26 11.56
N ASN A 223 11.36 -2.88 12.54
CA ASN A 223 12.79 -2.74 12.78
C ASN A 223 13.55 -3.70 11.84
N ILE A 224 14.29 -3.16 10.89
CA ILE A 224 14.98 -3.94 9.84
C ILE A 224 16.18 -4.70 10.40
N ASN A 225 16.73 -4.29 11.54
CA ASN A 225 17.85 -4.98 12.16
C ASN A 225 17.42 -6.24 12.91
N ARG A 226 16.23 -6.20 13.52
CA ARG A 226 15.68 -7.31 14.32
C ARG A 226 14.59 -8.12 13.61
N GLY A 227 13.95 -7.56 12.59
CA GLY A 227 12.76 -8.13 11.97
C GLY A 227 11.51 -8.03 12.83
N GLU A 228 11.52 -7.20 13.87
CA GLU A 228 10.39 -7.01 14.78
C GLU A 228 9.41 -5.97 14.23
N VAL A 229 8.12 -6.31 14.23
CA VAL A 229 7.03 -5.46 13.77
C VAL A 229 6.20 -5.00 14.96
N HIS A 230 5.92 -3.71 15.02
CA HIS A 230 5.09 -3.10 16.06
C HIS A 230 3.95 -2.29 15.45
N ALA A 231 2.72 -2.55 15.90
CA ALA A 231 1.62 -1.63 15.68
C ALA A 231 1.85 -0.34 16.46
N VAL A 232 1.62 0.81 15.82
CA VAL A 232 1.79 2.12 16.46
C VAL A 232 0.61 2.37 17.41
N LYS A 233 0.93 2.65 18.68
CA LYS A 233 -0.07 2.90 19.73
C LYS A 233 -0.52 4.36 19.74
N GLY A 234 -1.66 4.61 20.38
CA GLY A 234 -2.19 5.96 20.59
C GLY A 234 -2.94 6.57 19.40
N ILE A 235 -3.16 5.79 18.36
CA ILE A 235 -4.09 6.13 17.28
C ILE A 235 -5.47 5.60 17.65
N ASP A 236 -6.49 6.46 17.55
CA ASP A 236 -7.87 6.09 17.85
C ASP A 236 -8.39 5.04 16.85
N LYS A 237 -9.09 4.01 17.34
CA LYS A 237 -9.65 2.94 16.50
C LYS A 237 -10.73 3.42 15.52
N SER A 238 -11.30 4.60 15.69
CA SER A 238 -12.20 5.20 14.71
C SER A 238 -11.46 5.87 13.54
N LEU A 239 -10.13 5.98 13.62
CA LEU A 239 -9.31 6.65 12.62
C LEU A 239 -8.67 5.62 11.67
N SER A 240 -8.98 5.73 10.38
CA SER A 240 -8.27 5.01 9.33
C SER A 240 -7.06 5.82 8.90
N VAL A 241 -5.88 5.18 8.87
CA VAL A 241 -4.59 5.83 8.61
C VAL A 241 -4.17 5.66 7.15
N GLY A 242 -3.49 6.65 6.58
CA GLY A 242 -2.85 6.56 5.27
C GLY A 242 -1.66 7.50 5.14
N GLN A 243 -0.87 7.32 4.09
CA GLN A 243 0.21 8.23 3.70
C GLN A 243 1.18 8.60 4.82
N VAL A 244 1.61 7.61 5.59
CA VAL A 244 2.58 7.83 6.67
C VAL A 244 3.95 8.22 6.13
N VAL A 245 4.58 9.18 6.81
CA VAL A 245 5.98 9.59 6.64
C VAL A 245 6.66 9.76 7.99
N TRP A 246 7.97 9.52 8.05
CA TRP A 246 8.77 9.90 9.20
C TRP A 246 8.93 11.42 9.26
N ALA A 247 8.77 12.01 10.44
CA ALA A 247 9.15 13.39 10.68
C ALA A 247 10.68 13.55 10.56
N PRO A 248 11.17 14.74 10.17
CA PRO A 248 12.61 15.00 10.13
C PRO A 248 13.30 14.67 11.46
N PHE A 249 14.39 13.90 11.38
CA PHE A 249 15.16 13.54 12.57
C PHE A 249 15.91 14.74 13.13
N THR A 250 15.82 14.93 14.45
CA THR A 250 16.62 15.90 15.20
C THR A 250 17.26 15.16 16.36
N GLU A 251 18.59 15.23 16.44
CA GLU A 251 19.36 14.54 17.48
C GLU A 251 18.90 14.98 18.88
N GLY A 252 18.69 14.01 19.78
CA GLY A 252 18.20 14.24 21.14
C GLY A 252 16.69 14.48 21.28
N LEU A 253 15.92 14.45 20.18
CA LEU A 253 14.47 14.50 20.21
C LEU A 253 13.84 13.14 19.89
N GLU A 254 12.63 12.95 20.40
CA GLU A 254 11.79 11.81 20.07
C GLU A 254 11.44 11.79 18.57
N GLN A 255 11.40 10.61 17.98
CA GLN A 255 11.01 10.43 16.59
C GLN A 255 9.48 10.39 16.49
N TYR A 256 8.94 11.06 15.47
CA TYR A 256 7.51 11.11 15.20
C TYR A 256 7.19 10.59 13.81
N LEU A 257 6.00 10.01 13.68
CA LEU A 257 5.37 9.65 12.43
C LEU A 257 4.26 10.66 12.15
N VAL A 258 4.22 11.17 10.92
CA VAL A 258 3.17 12.07 10.45
C VAL A 258 2.35 11.30 9.42
N PHE A 259 1.02 11.37 9.52
CA PHE A 259 0.12 10.61 8.65
C PHE A 259 -1.19 11.34 8.42
N VAL A 260 -1.94 10.91 7.41
CA VAL A 260 -3.32 11.35 7.16
C VAL A 260 -4.28 10.41 7.86
N GLY A 261 -5.25 10.97 8.57
CA GLY A 261 -6.33 10.21 9.22
C GLY A 261 -7.71 10.58 8.68
N TRP A 262 -8.54 9.57 8.46
CA TRP A 262 -9.97 9.70 8.14
C TRP A 262 -10.81 9.10 9.26
N SER A 263 -11.66 9.92 9.87
CA SER A 263 -12.59 9.45 10.91
C SER A 263 -13.72 8.66 10.27
N SER A 264 -14.02 7.48 10.80
CA SER A 264 -15.12 6.62 10.33
C SER A 264 -16.52 7.19 10.62
N GLY A 265 -16.63 8.14 11.56
CA GLY A 265 -17.91 8.78 11.90
C GLY A 265 -18.99 7.76 12.28
N THR A 266 -20.22 7.97 11.82
CA THR A 266 -21.33 7.01 12.03
C THR A 266 -21.45 5.95 10.94
N ARG A 267 -20.87 6.19 9.75
CA ARG A 267 -20.86 5.29 8.59
C ARG A 267 -19.63 5.56 7.74
N LYS A 268 -18.96 4.50 7.28
CA LYS A 268 -17.91 4.66 6.27
C LYS A 268 -18.57 4.78 4.89
N LEU A 269 -18.11 5.74 4.11
CA LEU A 269 -18.63 6.03 2.78
C LEU A 269 -17.46 5.99 1.80
N GLY A 270 -17.74 5.64 0.55
CA GLY A 270 -16.70 5.36 -0.45
C GLY A 270 -15.60 6.42 -0.53
N ILE A 271 -14.33 6.04 -0.32
CA ILE A 271 -13.23 7.01 -0.27
C ILE A 271 -12.78 7.44 -1.69
N LYS A 272 -12.83 6.53 -2.67
CA LYS A 272 -12.31 6.77 -4.02
C LYS A 272 -13.17 7.71 -4.87
N TYR A 273 -14.48 7.47 -4.93
CA TYR A 273 -15.41 8.24 -5.77
C TYR A 273 -16.27 9.25 -5.00
N CYS A 274 -16.19 9.25 -3.66
CA CYS A 274 -16.80 10.28 -2.80
C CYS A 274 -15.74 10.91 -1.89
N SER A 275 -14.78 11.59 -2.53
CA SER A 275 -13.56 12.12 -1.90
C SER A 275 -13.75 13.32 -0.96
N ASN A 276 -14.94 13.93 -0.92
CA ASN A 276 -15.30 14.98 0.04
C ASN A 276 -15.43 14.39 1.45
N ARG A 277 -14.29 14.12 2.10
CA ARG A 277 -14.21 13.48 3.41
C ARG A 277 -13.34 14.30 4.34
N PRO A 278 -13.84 14.64 5.54
CA PRO A 278 -13.01 15.21 6.58
C PRO A 278 -11.78 14.33 6.80
N CYS A 279 -10.63 14.94 6.63
CA CYS A 279 -9.34 14.34 6.92
C CYS A 279 -8.49 15.37 7.65
N ALA A 280 -7.54 14.87 8.41
CA ALA A 280 -6.60 15.70 9.14
C ALA A 280 -5.22 15.06 9.12
N ILE A 281 -4.21 15.90 9.33
CA ILE A 281 -2.84 15.45 9.53
C ILE A 281 -2.64 15.21 11.01
N TYR A 282 -2.08 14.05 11.34
CA TYR A 282 -1.79 13.65 12.71
C TYR A 282 -0.30 13.40 12.87
N ALA A 283 0.20 13.64 14.08
CA ALA A 283 1.53 13.22 14.50
C ALA A 283 1.41 12.26 15.69
N VAL A 284 2.18 11.17 15.67
CA VAL A 284 2.26 10.21 16.77
C VAL A 284 3.72 9.86 17.02
N ARG A 285 4.08 9.60 18.27
CA ARG A 285 5.44 9.17 18.63
C ARG A 285 5.72 7.80 18.00
N ALA A 286 6.88 7.65 17.39
CA ALA A 286 7.31 6.38 16.83
C ALA A 286 7.61 5.37 17.95
N PRO A 287 7.33 4.08 17.77
CA PRO A 287 7.68 3.06 18.74
C PRO A 287 9.21 2.97 18.87
N HIS A 288 9.73 3.19 20.08
CA HIS A 288 11.15 3.02 20.40
C HIS A 288 11.37 1.78 21.27
N HIS A 289 12.58 1.23 21.23
CA HIS A 289 12.95 0.05 22.01
C HIS A 289 12.81 0.34 23.51
N GLU A 290 12.02 -0.48 24.21
CA GLU A 290 12.10 -0.71 25.66
C GLU A 290 11.79 0.44 26.64
N LEU A 291 11.02 1.47 26.28
CA LEU A 291 10.50 2.41 27.29
C LEU A 291 9.03 2.14 27.62
N GLU A 292 8.80 1.67 28.85
CA GLU A 292 7.50 1.77 29.49
C GLU A 292 7.06 3.24 29.51
N PHE A 293 5.94 3.52 28.85
CA PHE A 293 5.43 4.88 28.71
C PHE A 293 5.07 5.47 30.08
N HIS A 294 5.74 6.56 30.47
CA HIS A 294 5.52 7.22 31.76
C HIS A 294 4.20 8.03 31.83
N SER A 295 3.51 8.23 30.71
CA SER A 295 2.18 8.85 30.66
C SER A 295 1.37 8.33 29.45
N THR A 296 0.05 8.19 29.60
CA THR A 296 -0.87 7.77 28.53
C THR A 296 -1.24 8.89 27.56
N GLU A 297 -1.05 10.15 27.94
CA GLU A 297 -1.38 11.32 27.12
C GLU A 297 -0.30 11.59 26.06
N ASP A 298 0.98 11.34 26.36
CA ASP A 298 2.10 11.52 25.40
C ASP A 298 2.12 10.48 24.27
N LEU A 299 1.24 9.48 24.34
CA LEU A 299 1.07 8.46 23.32
C LEU A 299 0.04 8.85 22.25
N LEU A 300 -0.91 9.71 22.58
CA LEU A 300 -2.05 9.96 21.71
C LEU A 300 -1.64 10.73 20.45
N ALA A 301 -2.21 10.33 19.32
CA ALA A 301 -1.99 11.02 18.06
C ALA A 301 -2.52 12.46 18.13
N LEU A 302 -1.63 13.43 17.91
CA LEU A 302 -1.94 14.85 17.92
C LEU A 302 -2.48 15.28 16.55
N ASN A 303 -3.68 15.86 16.51
CA ASN A 303 -4.22 16.47 15.29
C ASN A 303 -3.53 17.82 15.00
N LEU A 304 -2.64 17.83 14.01
CA LEU A 304 -1.87 19.01 13.60
C LEU A 304 -2.70 20.03 12.83
N THR A 305 -3.87 19.64 12.32
CA THR A 305 -4.74 20.48 11.49
C THR A 305 -6.12 20.67 12.10
N HIS A 306 -6.25 20.64 13.43
CA HIS A 306 -7.55 20.74 14.11
C HIS A 306 -8.31 22.05 13.80
N THR A 307 -7.60 23.12 13.45
CA THR A 307 -8.18 24.41 13.05
C THR A 307 -8.59 24.47 11.58
N ILE A 308 -8.24 23.47 10.77
CA ILE A 308 -8.46 23.45 9.32
C ILE A 308 -9.39 22.28 9.00
N SER A 309 -10.57 22.57 8.47
CA SER A 309 -11.42 21.54 7.88
C SER A 309 -10.96 21.29 6.46
N SER A 310 -10.22 20.20 6.22
CA SER A 310 -9.94 19.73 4.87
C SER A 310 -10.85 18.57 4.53
N ALA A 311 -11.64 18.73 3.46
CA ALA A 311 -12.42 17.66 2.87
C ALA A 311 -11.76 17.10 1.59
N TYR A 312 -10.58 17.58 1.21
CA TYR A 312 -9.95 17.25 -0.06
C TYR A 312 -8.67 16.45 0.16
N PHE A 313 -8.45 15.45 -0.70
CA PHE A 313 -7.37 14.47 -0.65
C PHE A 313 -6.01 15.12 -0.38
N PRO A 314 -5.50 15.07 0.87
CA PRO A 314 -4.18 15.58 1.18
C PRO A 314 -3.18 14.60 0.56
N ARG A 315 -2.15 15.13 -0.09
CA ARG A 315 -1.02 14.34 -0.58
C ARG A 315 0.23 14.87 0.07
N PHE A 316 0.94 14.01 0.80
CA PHE A 316 2.37 14.23 1.04
C PHE A 316 3.09 13.97 -0.30
N ARG A 317 3.79 14.97 -0.83
CA ARG A 317 4.70 14.84 -1.97
C ARG A 317 6.12 14.97 -1.48
#